data_AF-A0A0F9AN44-F1
#
_entry.id   AF-A0A0F9AN44-F1
#
_cell.length_a   1.000
_cell.length_b   1.000
_cell.length_c   1.000
_cell.angle_alpha   90.00
_cell.angle_beta   90.00
_cell.angle_gamma   90.00
#
_symmetry.space_group_name_H-M   'P 1'
#
loop_
_entity.id
_entity.type
_entity.pdbx_description
1 polymer ?
#
loop_
_entity_poly.entity_id
_entity_poly.type
_entity_poly.pdbx_seq_one_letter_code
_entity_poly.pdbx_strand_id
1 'polypeptide(L)'
;MATQNNSKIDNEEFLEDILIVCPKCKTNKELKIPRKVVNQSKKLTTISIPSGLCCEHSFQSFIDKNFKIRGYQNVDFEFSKMELYESNE
;
A
#
# COMPACT_ATOMS: atom_id res chain seq x y z
N MET A 1 41.39 15.92 -7.88
CA MET A 1 40.74 15.22 -6.76
C MET A 1 39.25 15.43 -6.91
N ALA A 2 38.54 14.48 -7.52
CA ALA A 2 37.10 14.55 -7.73
C ALA A 2 36.42 13.67 -6.69
N THR A 3 35.77 14.26 -5.71
CA THR A 3 34.99 13.54 -4.70
C THR A 3 33.59 13.35 -5.25
N GLN A 4 33.27 12.13 -5.68
CA GLN A 4 31.91 11.73 -6.04
C GLN A 4 31.18 11.34 -4.75
N ASN A 5 30.37 12.26 -4.21
CA ASN A 5 29.42 11.96 -3.15
C ASN A 5 28.17 11.33 -3.76
N ASN A 6 28.14 10.00 -3.79
CA ASN A 6 27.01 9.22 -4.24
C ASN A 6 26.01 9.07 -3.07
N SER A 7 25.08 10.02 -2.94
CA SER A 7 24.01 9.96 -1.95
C SER A 7 22.95 8.93 -2.36
N LYS A 8 23.25 7.64 -2.18
CA LYS A 8 22.22 6.61 -2.01
C LYS A 8 21.92 6.51 -0.52
N ILE A 9 21.13 7.45 -0.01
CA ILE A 9 20.65 7.43 1.38
C ILE A 9 19.55 6.36 1.49
N ASP A 10 19.94 5.19 1.99
CA ASP A 10 19.24 4.42 3.04
C ASP A 10 17.70 4.49 3.05
N ASN A 11 17.03 4.02 2.00
CA ASN A 11 15.58 3.82 2.03
C ASN A 11 15.18 2.37 2.39
N GLU A 12 16.13 1.44 2.45
CA GLU A 12 15.88 0.03 2.78
C GLU A 12 15.91 -0.27 4.28
N GLU A 13 16.52 0.60 5.12
CA GLU A 13 16.71 0.34 6.56
C GLU A 13 15.43 0.39 7.42
N PHE A 14 14.27 0.71 6.85
CA PHE A 14 13.01 0.82 7.61
C PHE A 14 11.83 0.19 6.88
N LEU A 15 11.98 -1.05 6.42
CA LEU A 15 10.88 -1.87 5.93
C LEU A 15 10.32 -2.74 7.06
N GLU A 16 9.01 -2.93 7.07
CA GLU A 16 8.31 -3.86 7.96
C GLU A 16 7.53 -4.88 7.15
N ASP A 17 7.61 -6.14 7.57
CA ASP A 17 6.84 -7.23 6.98
C ASP A 17 5.41 -7.22 7.52
N ILE A 18 4.44 -7.31 6.62
CA ILE A 18 3.02 -7.46 6.95
C ILE A 18 2.43 -8.62 6.16
N LEU A 19 1.54 -9.38 6.79
CA LEU A 19 0.76 -10.42 6.12
C LEU A 19 -0.62 -9.89 5.78
N ILE A 20 -0.85 -9.56 4.51
CA ILE A 20 -2.18 -9.18 4.04
C ILE A 20 -3.02 -10.42 3.70
N VAL A 21 -4.32 -10.35 3.98
CA VAL A 21 -5.29 -11.39 3.66
C VAL A 21 -6.44 -10.74 2.90
N CYS A 22 -6.72 -11.26 1.69
CA CYS A 22 -7.85 -10.79 0.92
C CYS A 22 -9.16 -11.06 1.69
N PRO A 23 -9.98 -10.03 1.98
CA PRO A 23 -11.25 -10.23 2.68
C PRO A 23 -12.25 -11.08 1.89
N LYS A 24 -12.17 -11.08 0.55
CA LYS A 24 -13.08 -11.80 -0.36
C LYS A 24 -12.74 -13.29 -0.48
N CYS A 25 -11.53 -13.65 -0.88
CA CYS A 25 -11.14 -15.04 -1.16
C CYS A 25 -10.15 -15.68 -0.17
N LYS A 26 -9.71 -14.93 0.86
CA LYS A 26 -8.77 -15.39 1.90
C LYS A 26 -7.37 -15.75 1.43
N THR A 27 -7.02 -15.51 0.16
CA THR A 27 -5.64 -15.53 -0.31
C THR A 27 -4.80 -14.58 0.54
N ASN A 28 -3.60 -15.01 0.93
CA ASN A 28 -2.69 -14.21 1.73
C ASN A 28 -1.40 -13.93 0.96
N LYS A 29 -0.73 -12.83 1.33
CA LYS A 29 0.56 -12.45 0.76
C LYS A 29 1.35 -11.64 1.78
N GLU A 30 2.64 -11.93 1.88
CA GLU A 30 3.57 -11.13 2.65
C GLU A 30 4.03 -9.92 1.82
N LEU A 31 3.99 -8.73 2.41
CA LEU A 31 4.42 -7.49 1.78
C LEU A 31 5.40 -6.75 2.71
N LYS A 32 6.37 -6.07 2.09
CA LYS A 32 7.28 -5.15 2.79
C LYS A 32 6.79 -3.72 2.60
N ILE A 33 6.49 -3.03 3.70
CA ILE A 33 6.06 -1.63 3.65
C ILE A 33 7.05 -0.71 4.36
N PRO A 34 7.38 0.46 3.78
CA PRO A 34 8.23 1.42 4.45
C PRO A 34 7.55 2.01 5.70
N ARG A 35 8.26 2.05 6.83
CA ARG A 35 7.76 2.66 8.08
C ARG A 35 7.25 4.09 7.86
N LYS A 36 7.88 4.85 6.97
CA LYS A 36 7.46 6.22 6.61
C LYS A 36 6.01 6.30 6.13
N VAL A 37 5.50 5.29 5.40
CA VAL A 37 4.12 5.26 4.89
C VAL A 37 3.12 5.12 6.04
N VAL A 38 3.39 4.22 6.99
CA VAL A 38 2.55 4.06 8.20
C VAL A 38 2.68 5.26 9.13
N ASN A 39 3.86 5.87 9.20
CA ASN A 39 4.14 6.95 10.12
C ASN A 39 3.51 8.30 9.74
N GLN A 40 3.09 8.49 8.48
CA GLN A 40 2.43 9.72 8.02
C GLN A 40 1.03 9.95 8.61
N SER A 41 0.24 8.90 8.86
CA SER A 41 -1.11 9.05 9.44
C SER A 41 -1.06 9.30 10.95
N LYS A 42 -2.04 9.98 11.56
CA LYS A 42 -2.07 10.15 13.02
C LYS A 42 -2.54 8.89 13.77
N LYS A 43 -3.31 8.00 13.13
CA LYS A 43 -3.93 6.84 13.79
C LYS A 43 -3.75 5.55 12.96
N LEU A 44 -4.59 5.38 11.93
CA LEU A 44 -4.56 4.25 11.01
C LEU A 44 -4.11 4.74 9.64
N THR A 45 -3.23 3.98 9.00
CA THR A 45 -2.87 4.17 7.60
C THR A 45 -3.73 3.26 6.75
N THR A 46 -4.45 3.85 5.80
CA THR A 46 -5.20 3.11 4.78
C THR A 46 -4.27 2.86 3.60
N ILE A 47 -4.13 1.61 3.19
CA ILE A 47 -3.36 1.21 2.01
C ILE A 47 -4.28 0.52 1.02
N SER A 48 -4.31 1.03 -0.21
CA SER A 48 -4.99 0.37 -1.33
C SER A 48 -4.15 -0.80 -1.82
N ILE A 49 -4.74 -1.99 -1.86
CA ILE A 49 -4.17 -3.21 -2.44
C ILE A 49 -4.87 -3.41 -3.80
N PRO A 50 -4.23 -3.05 -4.92
CA PRO A 50 -4.82 -3.22 -6.24
C PRO A 50 -4.94 -4.70 -6.61
N SER A 51 -5.81 -4.98 -7.57
CA SER A 51 -5.89 -6.31 -8.19
C SER A 51 -4.52 -6.74 -8.75
N GLY A 52 -4.24 -8.04 -8.67
CA GLY A 52 -2.97 -8.64 -9.08
C GLY A 52 -1.84 -8.51 -8.04
N LEU A 53 -1.95 -7.59 -7.06
CA LEU A 53 -0.93 -7.52 -6.01
C LEU A 53 -1.01 -8.70 -5.06
N CYS A 54 -2.20 -9.09 -4.59
CA CYS A 54 -2.42 -10.25 -3.71
C CYS A 54 -3.20 -11.37 -4.39
N CYS A 55 -4.27 -10.99 -5.10
CA CYS A 55 -5.15 -11.82 -5.91
C CYS A 55 -5.91 -10.89 -6.88
N GLU A 56 -6.86 -11.41 -7.64
CA GLU A 56 -7.67 -10.65 -8.61
C GLU A 56 -8.63 -9.61 -7.97
N HIS A 57 -8.71 -9.55 -6.65
CA HIS A 57 -9.57 -8.60 -5.93
C HIS A 57 -8.78 -7.39 -5.45
N SER A 58 -9.30 -6.19 -5.71
CA SER A 58 -8.87 -4.98 -5.03
C SER A 58 -9.61 -4.78 -3.69
N PHE A 59 -8.88 -4.26 -2.72
CA PHE A 59 -9.38 -3.96 -1.37
C PHE A 59 -8.46 -2.95 -0.67
N GLN A 60 -8.92 -2.38 0.43
CA GLN A 60 -8.09 -1.54 1.29
C GLN A 60 -7.77 -2.28 2.60
N SER A 61 -6.57 -2.04 3.11
CA SER A 61 -6.11 -2.52 4.42
C SER A 61 -5.91 -1.35 5.37
N PHE A 62 -6.37 -1.49 6.62
CA PHE A 62 -6.15 -0.51 7.68
C PHE A 62 -5.02 -1.00 8.59
N ILE A 63 -3.93 -0.25 8.64
CA ILE A 63 -2.72 -0.62 9.37
C ILE A 63 -2.48 0.38 10.49
N ASP A 64 -2.21 -0.11 11.70
CA ASP A 64 -1.85 0.75 12.84
C ASP A 64 -0.34 1.03 12.91
N LYS A 65 0.05 1.83 13.91
CA LYS A 65 1.45 2.19 14.17
C LYS A 65 2.36 1.03 14.58
N ASN A 66 1.78 -0.11 14.94
CA ASN A 66 2.52 -1.32 15.28
C ASN A 66 2.57 -2.29 14.08
N PHE A 67 2.28 -1.81 12.88
CA PHE A 67 2.26 -2.59 11.64
C PHE A 67 1.25 -3.75 11.68
N LYS A 68 0.24 -3.65 12.55
CA LYS A 68 -0.84 -4.64 12.63
C LYS A 68 -2.02 -4.21 11.75
N ILE A 69 -2.52 -5.17 10.99
CA ILE A 69 -3.75 -4.99 10.24
C ILE A 69 -4.93 -5.01 11.22
N ARG A 70 -5.76 -3.97 11.14
CA ARG A 70 -6.94 -3.76 12.00
C ARG A 70 -8.25 -4.03 11.29
N GLY A 71 -8.24 -4.10 9.97
CA GLY A 71 -9.39 -4.45 9.17
C GLY A 71 -9.14 -4.29 7.69
N TYR A 72 -10.16 -4.62 6.92
CA TYR A 72 -10.17 -4.46 5.47
C TYR A 72 -11.46 -3.78 5.04
N GLN A 73 -11.41 -3.13 3.88
CA GLN A 73 -12.59 -2.63 3.19
C GLN A 73 -12.59 -3.18 1.76
N ASN A 74 -13.70 -3.79 1.35
CA ASN A 74 -13.89 -4.23 -0.02
C ASN A 74 -14.04 -3.00 -0.92
N VAL A 75 -13.51 -3.11 -2.13
CA VAL A 75 -13.77 -2.15 -3.21
C VAL A 75 -14.76 -2.82 -4.17
N ASP A 76 -15.83 -2.09 -4.50
CA ASP A 76 -16.86 -2.53 -5.44
C ASP A 76 -16.53 -2.10 -6.87
N PHE A 77 -15.98 -0.89 -7.03
CA PHE A 77 -15.56 -0.33 -8.31
C PHE A 77 -14.19 0.33 -8.18
N GLU A 78 -13.30 0.04 -9.12
CA GLU A 78 -12.01 0.69 -9.27
C GLU A 78 -11.95 1.25 -10.68
N PHE A 79 -12.05 2.57 -10.81
CA PHE A 79 -11.98 3.22 -12.12
C PHE A 79 -10.57 3.02 -12.68
N SER A 80 -10.47 2.35 -13.83
CA SER A 80 -9.26 2.38 -14.63
C SER A 80 -9.19 3.73 -15.36
N LYS A 81 -7.98 4.15 -15.79
CA LYS A 81 -7.72 5.42 -16.50
C LYS A 81 -8.62 5.68 -17.72
N MET A 82 -9.40 4.70 -18.19
CA MET A 82 -10.22 4.76 -19.39
C MET A 82 -11.67 5.22 -19.15
N GLU A 83 -12.16 5.28 -17.90
CA GLU A 83 -13.58 5.53 -17.61
C GLU A 83 -13.92 6.96 -17.17
N LEU A 84 -12.95 7.89 -17.27
CA LEU A 84 -13.20 9.31 -17.01
C LEU A 84 -13.70 9.99 -18.29
N TYR A 85 -15.01 10.18 -18.39
CA TYR A 85 -15.56 11.17 -19.31
C TYR A 85 -15.34 12.56 -18.71
N GLU A 86 -14.21 13.20 -19.05
CA GLU A 86 -14.03 14.62 -18.78
C GLU A 86 -15.05 15.38 -19.65
N SER A 87 -16.07 15.94 -19.00
CA SER A 87 -16.96 16.89 -19.65
C SER A 87 -16.14 18.17 -19.85
N ASN A 88 -15.74 18.45 -21.09
CA ASN A 88 -15.14 19.73 -21.44
C ASN A 88 -16.25 20.79 -21.38
N GLU A 89 -16.21 21.67 -20.38
CA GLU A 89 -16.94 22.96 -20.37
C GLU A 89 -16.21 24.01 -21.21
#